data_AF-A0A9E3GJP8-F1
#
_entry.id   AF-A0A9E3GJP8-F1
#
_cell.length_a   1.000
_cell.length_b   1.000
_cell.length_c   1.000
_cell.angle_alpha   90.00
_cell.angle_beta   90.00
_cell.angle_gamma   90.00
#
_symmetry.space_group_name_H-M   'P 1'
#
loop_
_entity.id
_entity.type
_entity.pdbx_description
1 polymer ?
#
loop_
_entity_poly.entity_id
_entity_poly.type
_entity_poly.pdbx_seq_one_letter_code
_entity_poly.pdbx_strand_id
1 'polypeptide(L)'
;MTITSIRFRPLLGLALAGALAVAGCADSDPSTVETDPGGEAGGGGEGGAQATTFRFQPLEPGAVTVTALEQGDIDMAVLFSTVGAIAANDWVVLEDDKGLQGSENITPLVRTETVDDAAAEVLNQVSAALTTEGITELNQRVDGDKEDPAAVARDFLEAEGLLEVDDPQGSGSLTIGSANFTESQIMAHMYAEALRAHGYDVTVEANLGSREQVTYPSLVSGELDIVPEYLQSLLAFLEPEAESVTPEEAVARIEELLPEGLTLLEPSPAQDQNALVVTRETAEQYGLESVSDLQDVQDPLVLGGPPECPQRPLCLPGYENAYGLRFDA
;
A
#
# COMPACT_ATOMS: atom_id res chain seq x y z
N MET A 1 45.87 -45.21 12.81
CA MET A 1 45.77 -43.88 12.17
C MET A 1 44.87 -43.03 13.05
N THR A 2 45.38 -41.88 13.44
CA THR A 2 45.07 -41.17 14.68
C THR A 2 43.80 -40.33 14.57
N ILE A 3 42.96 -40.37 15.60
CA ILE A 3 41.73 -39.57 15.75
C ILE A 3 42.12 -38.18 16.28
N THR A 4 41.82 -37.13 15.53
CA THR A 4 42.06 -35.73 15.92
C THR A 4 40.82 -35.18 16.63
N SER A 5 41.00 -34.77 17.89
CA SER A 5 39.97 -34.14 18.72
C SER A 5 39.81 -32.64 18.39
N ILE A 6 38.58 -32.19 18.19
CA ILE A 6 38.21 -30.76 18.10
C ILE A 6 37.82 -30.28 19.50
N ARG A 7 38.47 -29.21 19.99
CA ARG A 7 38.17 -28.57 21.28
C ARG A 7 37.15 -27.45 21.10
N PHE A 8 36.03 -27.55 21.78
CA PHE A 8 35.07 -26.47 22.05
C PHE A 8 35.63 -25.49 23.09
N ARG A 9 35.43 -24.19 22.88
CA ARG A 9 35.62 -23.13 23.88
C ARG A 9 34.30 -22.38 24.06
N PRO A 10 33.75 -22.24 25.27
CA PRO A 10 32.57 -21.44 25.51
C PRO A 10 32.96 -19.98 25.73
N LEU A 11 32.20 -19.04 25.17
CA LEU A 11 32.27 -17.63 25.53
C LEU A 11 31.25 -17.37 26.64
N LEU A 12 31.79 -16.88 27.74
CA LEU A 12 31.14 -16.57 29.01
C LEU A 12 30.42 -15.22 28.89
N GLY A 13 29.15 -15.17 29.30
CA GLY A 13 28.38 -13.94 29.42
C GLY A 13 28.92 -13.01 30.51
N LEU A 14 28.74 -11.70 30.32
CA LEU A 14 28.95 -10.70 31.36
C LEU A 14 27.75 -9.77 31.43
N ALA A 15 27.17 -9.71 32.62
CA ALA A 15 26.01 -8.93 33.00
C ALA A 15 26.31 -7.43 33.07
N LEU A 16 25.32 -6.61 32.70
CA LEU A 16 25.30 -5.18 33.01
C LEU A 16 24.34 -4.94 34.20
N ALA A 17 24.87 -4.43 35.31
CA ALA A 17 24.11 -3.92 36.45
C ALA A 17 24.43 -2.43 36.60
N GLY A 18 23.40 -1.61 36.79
CA GLY A 18 23.50 -0.16 36.94
C GLY A 18 23.89 0.31 38.35
N ALA A 19 24.22 1.60 38.46
CA ALA A 19 23.56 2.59 39.34
C ALA A 19 24.46 3.82 39.63
N LEU A 20 23.83 4.99 39.50
CA LEU A 20 23.90 6.22 40.32
C LEU A 20 25.24 6.87 40.69
N ALA A 21 25.35 8.16 40.35
CA ALA A 21 26.02 9.17 41.17
C ALA A 21 25.18 10.45 41.24
N VAL A 22 25.06 10.98 42.45
CA VAL A 22 24.28 12.14 42.89
C VAL A 22 25.21 13.34 43.12
N ALA A 23 24.77 14.54 42.75
CA ALA A 23 25.10 15.85 43.36
C ALA A 23 24.05 16.84 42.84
N GLY A 24 23.41 17.74 43.59
CA GLY A 24 23.60 18.24 44.95
C GLY A 24 23.13 19.70 44.99
N CYS A 25 22.00 19.94 45.66
CA CYS A 25 21.45 21.14 46.32
C CYS A 25 21.71 22.59 45.82
N ALA A 26 20.63 23.37 45.77
CA ALA A 26 20.55 24.68 46.44
C ALA A 26 19.08 25.05 46.79
N ASP A 27 18.89 25.40 48.06
CA ASP A 27 17.67 25.76 48.79
C ASP A 27 16.99 27.06 48.33
N SER A 28 15.67 27.18 48.54
CA SER A 28 15.08 28.26 49.38
C SER A 28 13.57 28.08 49.64
N ASP A 29 13.28 27.90 50.93
CA ASP A 29 12.09 28.11 51.78
C ASP A 29 10.72 28.60 51.20
N PRO A 30 9.58 28.10 51.74
CA PRO A 30 8.23 28.48 51.31
C PRO A 30 7.57 29.50 52.27
N SER A 31 6.83 30.48 51.73
CA SER A 31 5.77 31.15 52.49
C SER A 31 4.62 31.66 51.61
N THR A 32 3.44 31.11 51.88
CA THR A 32 2.10 31.74 51.95
C THR A 32 1.71 32.82 50.91
N VAL A 33 0.72 32.52 50.06
CA VAL A 33 -0.33 33.44 49.58
C VAL A 33 -1.60 32.60 49.32
N GLU A 34 -2.53 32.57 50.27
CA GLU A 34 -3.84 33.27 50.25
C GLU A 34 -4.82 32.80 49.16
N THR A 35 -5.91 32.20 49.65
CA THR A 35 -7.17 31.97 48.94
C THR A 35 -7.99 33.26 48.91
N ASP A 36 -8.52 33.64 47.74
CA ASP A 36 -9.66 34.56 47.63
C ASP A 36 -10.65 34.04 46.57
N PRO A 37 -11.97 34.02 46.84
CA PRO A 37 -12.99 33.55 45.91
C PRO A 37 -13.65 34.72 45.16
N GLY A 38 -14.06 34.46 43.91
CA GLY A 38 -15.10 35.25 43.25
C GLY A 38 -14.67 35.96 41.97
N GLY A 39 -15.24 35.49 40.86
CA GLY A 39 -15.15 36.13 39.55
C GLY A 39 -16.03 35.41 38.54
N GLU A 40 -17.35 35.60 38.63
CA GLU A 40 -18.25 35.32 37.51
C GLU A 40 -18.05 36.37 36.41
N ALA A 41 -17.63 35.91 35.24
CA ALA A 41 -17.92 36.48 33.92
C ALA A 41 -17.74 35.29 32.96
N GLY A 42 -18.76 34.82 32.25
CA GLY A 42 -19.60 35.58 31.34
C GLY A 42 -19.37 34.95 29.96
N GLY A 43 -20.43 34.32 29.45
CA GLY A 43 -20.44 33.42 28.30
C GLY A 43 -19.60 33.81 27.08
N GLY A 44 -18.96 32.78 26.53
CA GLY A 44 -18.33 32.75 25.21
C GLY A 44 -18.01 31.29 24.88
N GLY A 45 -18.98 30.39 25.06
CA GLY A 45 -18.86 29.03 24.57
C GLY A 45 -18.91 29.06 23.05
N GLU A 46 -17.76 29.15 22.40
CA GLU A 46 -17.59 28.53 21.09
C GLU A 46 -17.89 27.05 21.31
N GLY A 47 -19.11 26.64 20.97
CA GLY A 47 -19.47 25.23 20.91
C GLY A 47 -18.67 24.61 19.79
N GLY A 48 -17.42 24.21 20.09
CA GLY A 48 -16.70 23.27 19.24
C GLY A 48 -17.59 22.05 19.12
N ALA A 49 -18.07 21.76 17.91
CA ALA A 49 -18.77 20.52 17.63
C ALA A 49 -17.89 19.39 18.17
N GLN A 50 -18.42 18.59 19.10
CA GLN A 50 -17.70 17.42 19.56
C GLN A 50 -17.57 16.49 18.36
N ALA A 51 -16.34 16.10 18.02
CA ALA A 51 -16.09 15.14 16.97
C ALA A 51 -16.92 13.88 17.22
N THR A 52 -17.66 13.45 16.20
CA THR A 52 -18.45 12.22 16.24
C THR A 52 -17.54 11.04 16.53
N THR A 53 -18.00 10.12 17.39
CA THR A 53 -17.32 8.86 17.62
C THR A 53 -17.97 7.79 16.76
N PHE A 54 -17.25 7.32 15.75
CA PHE A 54 -17.63 6.18 14.93
C PHE A 54 -17.50 4.88 15.71
N ARG A 55 -18.20 3.83 15.30
CA ARG A 55 -18.04 2.50 15.91
C ARG A 55 -17.08 1.67 15.09
N PHE A 56 -16.24 0.88 15.73
CA PHE A 56 -15.42 -0.10 15.05
C PHE A 56 -16.03 -1.49 15.19
N GLN A 57 -16.08 -2.24 14.08
CA GLN A 57 -16.47 -3.63 14.05
C GLN A 57 -15.31 -4.49 13.52
N PRO A 58 -14.71 -5.38 14.34
CA PRO A 58 -13.65 -6.25 13.88
C PRO A 58 -14.21 -7.28 12.89
N LEU A 59 -13.67 -7.29 11.67
CA LEU A 59 -14.04 -8.18 10.58
C LEU A 59 -12.77 -8.67 9.88
N GLU A 60 -12.79 -9.94 9.46
CA GLU A 60 -11.69 -10.49 8.67
C GLU A 60 -11.60 -9.78 7.30
N PRO A 61 -10.41 -9.33 6.87
CA PRO A 61 -10.25 -8.67 5.58
C PRO A 61 -10.70 -9.53 4.40
N GLY A 62 -11.14 -8.88 3.33
CA GLY A 62 -11.66 -9.53 2.13
C GLY A 62 -13.16 -9.83 2.24
N ALA A 63 -13.57 -11.06 1.90
CA ALA A 63 -14.97 -11.39 1.63
C ALA A 63 -15.95 -11.09 2.78
N VAL A 64 -15.50 -11.23 4.04
CA VAL A 64 -16.36 -10.95 5.21
C VAL A 64 -16.65 -9.46 5.32
N THR A 65 -15.62 -8.60 5.26
CA THR A 65 -15.80 -7.14 5.25
C THR A 65 -16.60 -6.67 4.05
N VAL A 66 -16.35 -7.21 2.85
CA VAL A 66 -17.12 -6.90 1.64
C VAL A 66 -18.60 -7.23 1.83
N THR A 67 -18.92 -8.44 2.32
CA THR A 67 -20.32 -8.85 2.54
C THR A 67 -21.02 -7.96 3.56
N ALA A 68 -20.33 -7.56 4.62
CA ALA A 68 -20.89 -6.69 5.64
C ALA A 68 -21.23 -5.29 5.09
N LEU A 69 -20.36 -4.72 4.24
CA LEU A 69 -20.61 -3.43 3.60
C LEU A 69 -21.78 -3.53 2.61
N GLU A 70 -21.82 -4.60 1.81
CA GLU A 70 -22.91 -4.86 0.86
C GLU A 70 -24.28 -5.00 1.54
N GLN A 71 -24.32 -5.61 2.72
CA GLN A 71 -25.56 -5.83 3.48
C GLN A 71 -25.97 -4.63 4.35
N GLY A 72 -25.13 -3.60 4.45
CA GLY A 72 -25.35 -2.45 5.33
C GLY A 72 -25.18 -2.77 6.81
N ASP A 73 -24.43 -3.84 7.14
CA ASP A 73 -24.04 -4.14 8.52
C ASP A 73 -22.94 -3.19 9.01
N ILE A 74 -22.19 -2.60 8.09
CA ILE A 74 -21.21 -1.54 8.28
C ILE A 74 -21.43 -0.43 7.23
N ASP A 75 -21.00 0.78 7.55
CA ASP A 75 -21.14 1.95 6.67
C ASP A 75 -19.85 2.26 5.89
N MET A 76 -18.72 1.85 6.47
CA MET A 76 -17.37 2.07 5.95
C MET A 76 -16.54 0.79 6.15
N ALA A 77 -15.60 0.54 5.26
CA ALA A 77 -14.75 -0.64 5.28
C ALA A 77 -13.27 -0.30 5.08
N VAL A 78 -12.38 -0.96 5.83
CA VAL A 78 -10.95 -1.02 5.49
C VAL A 78 -10.74 -2.17 4.50
N LEU A 79 -10.43 -1.83 3.25
CA LEU A 79 -10.15 -2.76 2.15
C LEU A 79 -8.87 -2.33 1.40
N PHE A 80 -8.32 -3.17 0.53
CA PHE A 80 -7.36 -2.69 -0.47
C PHE A 80 -8.09 -1.84 -1.52
N SER A 81 -7.46 -0.77 -2.00
CA SER A 81 -8.04 0.18 -2.95
C SER A 81 -8.35 -0.42 -4.32
N THR A 82 -7.75 -1.58 -4.66
CA THR A 82 -7.94 -2.26 -5.94
C THR A 82 -8.82 -3.50 -5.86
N VAL A 83 -9.48 -3.79 -4.73
CA VAL A 83 -10.36 -4.99 -4.65
C VAL A 83 -11.53 -4.90 -5.65
N GLY A 84 -11.77 -5.98 -6.39
CA GLY A 84 -12.79 -5.98 -7.45
C GLY A 84 -14.22 -5.71 -6.99
N ALA A 85 -14.53 -5.99 -5.72
CA ALA A 85 -15.83 -5.71 -5.14
C ALA A 85 -16.20 -4.21 -5.17
N ILE A 86 -15.21 -3.31 -5.24
CA ILE A 86 -15.45 -1.87 -5.36
C ILE A 86 -16.16 -1.56 -6.69
N ALA A 87 -15.58 -1.98 -7.82
CA ALA A 87 -16.20 -1.83 -9.14
C ALA A 87 -17.54 -2.57 -9.24
N ALA A 88 -17.59 -3.81 -8.73
CA ALA A 88 -18.80 -4.64 -8.81
C ALA A 88 -20.04 -4.02 -8.14
N ASN A 89 -19.83 -3.21 -7.10
CA ASN A 89 -20.88 -2.59 -6.31
C ASN A 89 -20.95 -1.07 -6.44
N ASP A 90 -20.17 -0.49 -7.36
CA ASP A 90 -20.10 0.95 -7.61
C ASP A 90 -19.72 1.76 -6.34
N TRP A 91 -18.91 1.16 -5.47
CA TRP A 91 -18.45 1.77 -4.21
C TRP A 91 -17.40 2.85 -4.44
N VAL A 92 -17.17 3.65 -3.39
CA VAL A 92 -16.27 4.80 -3.43
C VAL A 92 -15.10 4.53 -2.49
N VAL A 93 -13.89 4.62 -3.04
CA VAL A 93 -12.63 4.68 -2.28
C VAL A 93 -12.41 6.14 -1.90
N LEU A 94 -12.34 6.44 -0.60
CA LEU A 94 -12.04 7.79 -0.14
C LEU A 94 -10.56 8.11 -0.33
N GLU A 95 -10.27 9.29 -0.87
CA GLU A 95 -8.90 9.79 -1.03
C GLU A 95 -8.19 9.91 0.33
N ASP A 96 -7.01 9.32 0.46
CA ASP A 96 -6.11 9.49 1.61
C ASP A 96 -5.36 10.84 1.50
N ASP A 97 -6.09 11.94 1.65
CA ASP A 97 -5.65 13.32 1.38
C ASP A 97 -4.52 13.83 2.31
N LYS A 98 -4.15 13.05 3.33
CA LYS A 98 -3.01 13.30 4.22
C LYS A 98 -1.89 12.27 4.13
N GLY A 99 -1.99 11.29 3.22
CA GLY A 99 -0.96 10.28 3.00
C GLY A 99 -0.66 9.45 4.24
N LEU A 100 -1.70 8.96 4.93
CA LEU A 100 -1.53 8.04 6.06
C LEU A 100 -0.96 6.70 5.58
N GLN A 101 -1.45 6.22 4.45
CA GLN A 101 -1.02 4.97 3.83
C GLN A 101 0.25 5.24 3.00
N GLY A 102 1.11 4.24 2.94
CA GLY A 102 2.32 4.34 2.13
C GLY A 102 1.96 4.28 0.65
N SER A 103 2.74 4.98 -0.18
CA SER A 103 2.53 5.02 -1.62
C SER A 103 2.78 3.64 -2.23
N GLU A 104 1.74 2.94 -2.63
CA GLU A 104 1.81 1.60 -3.24
C GLU A 104 1.54 1.68 -4.75
N ASN A 105 2.15 2.67 -5.40
CA ASN A 105 2.07 2.78 -6.85
C ASN A 105 2.71 1.57 -7.51
N ILE A 106 2.06 1.06 -8.55
CA ILE A 106 2.56 -0.07 -9.33
C ILE A 106 3.64 0.43 -10.28
N THR A 107 4.78 -0.22 -10.31
CA THR A 107 5.94 0.13 -11.14
C THR A 107 6.63 -1.13 -11.69
N PRO A 108 7.12 -1.14 -12.93
CA PRO A 108 7.98 -2.21 -13.41
C PRO A 108 9.39 -2.11 -12.78
N LEU A 109 9.84 -3.19 -12.14
CA LEU A 109 11.25 -3.37 -11.79
C LEU A 109 11.91 -4.25 -12.85
N VAL A 110 12.99 -3.75 -13.47
CA VAL A 110 13.58 -4.38 -14.65
C VAL A 110 15.09 -4.61 -14.53
N ARG A 111 15.59 -5.56 -15.32
CA ARG A 111 17.04 -5.71 -15.57
C ARG A 111 17.52 -4.78 -16.67
N THR A 112 18.46 -3.91 -16.34
CA THR A 112 19.00 -2.87 -17.24
C THR A 112 19.68 -3.45 -18.48
N GLU A 113 20.25 -4.66 -18.39
CA GLU A 113 21.01 -5.24 -19.51
C GLU A 113 20.14 -5.94 -20.57
N THR A 114 18.89 -6.27 -20.25
CA THR A 114 17.96 -6.94 -21.19
C THR A 114 16.80 -6.06 -21.63
N VAL A 115 16.32 -5.17 -20.77
CA VAL A 115 15.28 -4.20 -21.11
C VAL A 115 15.95 -2.96 -21.71
N ASP A 116 15.81 -2.80 -23.04
CA ASP A 116 16.30 -1.61 -23.74
C ASP A 116 15.35 -0.41 -23.59
N ASP A 117 15.80 0.77 -24.02
CA ASP A 117 15.04 2.02 -23.89
C ASP A 117 13.64 1.92 -24.55
N ALA A 118 13.53 1.17 -25.65
CA ALA A 118 12.25 0.99 -26.34
C ALA A 118 11.30 0.09 -25.55
N ALA A 119 11.79 -0.99 -24.92
CA ALA A 119 10.99 -1.82 -24.03
C ALA A 119 10.57 -1.05 -22.77
N ALA A 120 11.47 -0.27 -22.18
CA ALA A 120 11.17 0.56 -21.02
C ALA A 120 10.06 1.59 -21.33
N GLU A 121 10.11 2.25 -22.49
CA GLU A 121 9.07 3.17 -22.95
C GLU A 121 7.70 2.49 -23.07
N VAL A 122 7.64 1.28 -23.63
CA VAL A 122 6.39 0.50 -23.71
C VAL A 122 5.83 0.20 -22.32
N LEU A 123 6.68 -0.21 -21.38
CA LEU A 123 6.27 -0.47 -20.00
C LEU A 123 5.76 0.80 -19.30
N ASN A 124 6.42 1.94 -19.50
CA ASN A 124 5.98 3.22 -18.96
C ASN A 124 4.63 3.68 -19.52
N GLN A 125 4.35 3.41 -20.81
CA GLN A 125 3.04 3.69 -21.40
C GLN A 125 1.93 2.85 -20.75
N VAL A 126 2.20 1.58 -20.46
CA VAL A 126 1.27 0.75 -19.68
C VAL A 126 1.09 1.34 -18.27
N SER A 127 2.17 1.67 -17.55
CA SER A 127 2.08 2.31 -16.24
C SER A 127 1.23 3.58 -16.25
N ALA A 128 1.41 4.44 -17.25
CA ALA A 128 0.69 5.71 -17.35
C ALA A 128 -0.82 5.56 -17.57
N ALA A 129 -1.26 4.44 -18.17
CA ALA A 129 -2.68 4.14 -18.39
C ALA A 129 -3.37 3.52 -17.16
N LEU A 130 -2.62 3.01 -16.19
CA LEU A 130 -3.17 2.35 -15.02
C LEU A 130 -3.73 3.36 -14.01
N THR A 131 -5.02 3.23 -13.71
CA THR A 131 -5.69 3.97 -12.63
C THR A 131 -6.21 3.00 -11.57
N THR A 132 -6.33 3.45 -10.32
CA THR A 132 -6.87 2.61 -9.23
C THR A 132 -8.25 2.07 -9.56
N GLU A 133 -9.14 2.93 -10.11
CA GLU A 133 -10.48 2.54 -10.55
C GLU A 133 -10.43 1.46 -11.65
N GLY A 134 -9.62 1.67 -12.71
CA GLY A 134 -9.47 0.69 -13.77
C GLY A 134 -8.97 -0.66 -13.26
N ILE A 135 -8.05 -0.68 -12.29
CA ILE A 135 -7.56 -1.93 -11.70
C ILE A 135 -8.65 -2.64 -10.89
N THR A 136 -9.56 -1.94 -10.20
CA THR A 136 -10.69 -2.61 -9.55
C THR A 136 -11.56 -3.37 -10.57
N GLU A 137 -11.79 -2.82 -11.76
CA GLU A 137 -12.54 -3.51 -12.82
C GLU A 137 -11.80 -4.76 -13.32
N LEU A 138 -10.48 -4.66 -13.50
CA LEU A 138 -9.64 -5.77 -13.96
C LEU A 138 -9.60 -6.90 -12.93
N ASN A 139 -9.42 -6.56 -11.65
CA ASN A 139 -9.46 -7.51 -10.54
C ASN A 139 -10.86 -8.14 -10.42
N GLN A 140 -11.94 -7.39 -10.64
CA GLN A 140 -13.30 -7.93 -10.64
C GLN A 140 -13.51 -8.98 -11.73
N ARG A 141 -13.03 -8.73 -12.94
CA ARG A 141 -13.16 -9.69 -14.05
C ARG A 141 -12.46 -11.01 -13.75
N VAL A 142 -11.29 -10.98 -13.10
CA VAL A 142 -10.55 -12.21 -12.77
C VAL A 142 -11.07 -12.85 -11.48
N ASP A 143 -11.18 -12.11 -10.38
CA ASP A 143 -11.53 -12.67 -9.07
C ASP A 143 -13.04 -12.91 -8.93
N GLY A 144 -13.88 -12.08 -9.53
CA GLY A 144 -15.33 -12.23 -9.54
C GLY A 144 -15.80 -13.10 -10.70
N ASP A 145 -15.57 -12.62 -11.93
CA ASP A 145 -16.14 -13.22 -13.15
C ASP A 145 -15.35 -14.44 -13.66
N LYS A 146 -14.18 -14.70 -13.06
CA LYS A 146 -13.31 -15.86 -13.35
C LYS A 146 -12.78 -15.86 -14.79
N GLU A 147 -12.60 -14.69 -15.36
CA GLU A 147 -11.94 -14.53 -16.65
C GLU A 147 -10.44 -14.84 -16.56
N ASP A 148 -9.84 -15.17 -17.70
CA ASP A 148 -8.41 -15.45 -17.80
C ASP A 148 -7.61 -14.14 -17.71
N PRO A 149 -6.58 -14.02 -16.82
CA PRO A 149 -5.81 -12.80 -16.65
C PRO A 149 -5.16 -12.28 -17.94
N ALA A 150 -4.73 -13.16 -18.85
CA ALA A 150 -4.12 -12.74 -20.11
C ALA A 150 -5.15 -12.16 -21.07
N ALA A 151 -6.37 -12.70 -21.08
CA ALA A 151 -7.47 -12.13 -21.85
C ALA A 151 -7.87 -10.75 -21.30
N VAL A 152 -8.02 -10.62 -19.98
CA VAL A 152 -8.34 -9.35 -19.32
C VAL A 152 -7.28 -8.29 -19.61
N ALA A 153 -5.99 -8.67 -19.51
CA ALA A 153 -4.87 -7.81 -19.84
C ALA A 153 -4.89 -7.33 -21.30
N ARG A 154 -5.13 -8.24 -22.25
CA ARG A 154 -5.20 -7.87 -23.67
C ARG A 154 -6.37 -6.92 -23.95
N ASP A 155 -7.55 -7.21 -23.40
CA ASP A 155 -8.74 -6.36 -23.60
C ASP A 155 -8.53 -4.94 -23.07
N PHE A 156 -7.84 -4.79 -21.93
CA PHE A 156 -7.45 -3.47 -21.40
C PHE A 156 -6.54 -2.72 -22.37
N LEU A 157 -5.47 -3.37 -22.84
CA LEU A 157 -4.53 -2.74 -23.78
C LEU A 157 -5.19 -2.40 -25.12
N GLU A 158 -6.13 -3.21 -25.60
CA GLU A 158 -6.94 -2.89 -26.78
C GLU A 158 -7.81 -1.65 -26.56
N ALA A 159 -8.44 -1.53 -25.40
CA ALA A 159 -9.27 -0.37 -25.05
C ALA A 159 -8.45 0.93 -24.92
N GLU A 160 -7.24 0.85 -24.38
CA GLU A 160 -6.30 1.97 -24.27
C GLU A 160 -5.53 2.26 -25.57
N GLY A 161 -5.72 1.44 -26.62
CA GLY A 161 -5.02 1.61 -27.91
C GLY A 161 -3.53 1.26 -27.85
N LEU A 162 -3.07 0.53 -26.83
CA LEU A 162 -1.67 0.20 -26.57
C LEU A 162 -1.16 -1.01 -27.37
N LEU A 163 -2.00 -1.61 -28.22
CA LEU A 163 -1.60 -2.70 -29.13
C LEU A 163 -1.45 -2.26 -30.60
N GLU A 164 -1.82 -1.02 -30.94
CA GLU A 164 -1.76 -0.50 -32.32
C GLU A 164 -0.37 0.08 -32.63
N VAL A 165 0.54 -0.77 -33.12
CA VAL A 165 1.94 -0.39 -33.40
C VAL A 165 2.24 -0.39 -34.90
N ASP A 166 2.61 0.78 -35.42
CA ASP A 166 3.13 0.92 -36.79
C ASP A 166 4.64 0.56 -36.81
N ASP A 167 5.01 -0.47 -37.58
CA ASP A 167 6.39 -0.95 -37.75
C ASP A 167 7.07 -1.37 -36.43
N PRO A 168 6.67 -2.51 -35.83
CA PRO A 168 7.27 -3.00 -34.58
C PRO A 168 8.75 -3.32 -34.76
N GLN A 169 9.60 -2.62 -34.00
CA GLN A 169 11.06 -2.70 -34.09
C GLN A 169 11.72 -3.37 -32.86
N GLY A 170 10.93 -3.80 -31.88
CA GLY A 170 11.40 -4.56 -30.73
C GLY A 170 12.11 -5.84 -31.18
N SER A 171 13.18 -6.19 -30.48
CA SER A 171 13.93 -7.40 -30.77
C SER A 171 14.59 -7.92 -29.50
N GLY A 172 14.64 -9.24 -29.35
CA GLY A 172 15.16 -9.89 -28.13
C GLY A 172 14.08 -10.71 -27.44
N SER A 173 14.53 -11.57 -26.52
CA SER A 173 13.65 -12.39 -25.69
C SER A 173 13.64 -11.84 -24.28
N LEU A 174 12.46 -11.71 -23.69
CA LEU A 174 12.24 -11.19 -22.34
C LEU A 174 11.40 -12.19 -21.52
N THR A 175 11.73 -12.36 -20.25
CA THR A 175 10.94 -13.15 -19.30
C THR A 175 10.33 -12.23 -18.24
N ILE A 176 9.00 -12.24 -18.14
CA ILE A 176 8.27 -11.45 -17.15
C ILE A 176 7.74 -12.37 -16.06
N GLY A 177 8.05 -12.05 -14.80
CA GLY A 177 7.53 -12.79 -13.66
C GLY A 177 6.38 -12.07 -12.96
N SER A 178 5.53 -12.82 -12.27
CA SER A 178 4.54 -12.25 -11.35
C SER A 178 4.60 -12.88 -9.97
N ALA A 179 4.20 -12.11 -8.96
CA ALA A 179 3.88 -12.65 -7.64
C ALA A 179 2.58 -13.49 -7.69
N ASN A 180 2.26 -14.15 -6.58
CA ASN A 180 1.15 -15.11 -6.48
C ASN A 180 -0.21 -14.50 -6.11
N PHE A 181 -0.54 -13.34 -6.67
CA PHE A 181 -1.85 -12.71 -6.52
C PHE A 181 -2.35 -12.16 -7.87
N THR A 182 -3.65 -11.90 -7.94
CA THR A 182 -4.38 -11.63 -9.19
C THR A 182 -3.83 -10.41 -9.93
N GLU A 183 -3.72 -9.28 -9.26
CA GLU A 183 -3.27 -8.03 -9.89
C GLU A 183 -1.87 -8.15 -10.49
N SER A 184 -0.89 -8.70 -9.75
CA SER A 184 0.46 -8.94 -10.27
C SER A 184 0.47 -9.83 -11.51
N GLN A 185 -0.40 -10.85 -11.57
CA GLN A 185 -0.54 -11.69 -12.77
C GLN A 185 -1.11 -10.90 -13.96
N ILE A 186 -2.14 -10.08 -13.74
CA ILE A 186 -2.70 -9.21 -14.78
C ILE A 186 -1.61 -8.25 -15.29
N MET A 187 -0.87 -7.59 -14.40
CA MET A 187 0.20 -6.65 -14.77
C MET A 187 1.30 -7.34 -15.59
N ALA A 188 1.75 -8.53 -15.19
CA ALA A 188 2.75 -9.29 -15.94
C ALA A 188 2.25 -9.64 -17.36
N HIS A 189 0.97 -10.00 -17.50
CA HIS A 189 0.38 -10.23 -18.81
C HIS A 189 0.21 -8.95 -19.64
N MET A 190 -0.14 -7.82 -19.03
CA MET A 190 -0.23 -6.53 -19.72
C MET A 190 1.14 -6.12 -20.29
N TYR A 191 2.18 -6.17 -19.47
CA TYR A 191 3.54 -5.88 -19.93
C TYR A 191 3.95 -6.80 -21.07
N ALA A 192 3.61 -8.10 -20.99
CA ALA A 192 3.96 -9.05 -22.03
C ALA A 192 3.23 -8.80 -23.36
N GLU A 193 1.92 -8.57 -23.33
CA GLU A 193 1.15 -8.30 -24.54
C GLU A 193 1.54 -6.98 -25.20
N ALA A 194 1.79 -5.93 -24.42
CA ALA A 194 2.26 -4.64 -24.93
C ALA A 194 3.64 -4.78 -25.61
N LEU A 195 4.59 -5.47 -24.97
CA LEU A 195 5.91 -5.73 -25.55
C LEU A 195 5.83 -6.64 -26.79
N ARG A 196 4.97 -7.66 -26.79
CA ARG A 196 4.75 -8.52 -27.98
C ARG A 196 4.22 -7.73 -29.16
N ALA A 197 3.30 -6.80 -28.95
CA ALA A 197 2.80 -5.91 -30.00
C ALA A 197 3.92 -5.06 -30.62
N HIS A 198 4.95 -4.73 -29.83
CA HIS A 198 6.13 -3.99 -30.28
C HIS A 198 7.25 -4.86 -30.87
N GLY A 199 7.09 -6.19 -30.94
CA GLY A 199 8.02 -7.09 -31.63
C GLY A 199 8.96 -7.91 -30.74
N TYR A 200 8.87 -7.78 -29.42
CA TYR A 200 9.67 -8.58 -28.48
C TYR A 200 9.13 -10.02 -28.35
N ASP A 201 10.02 -10.99 -28.15
CA ASP A 201 9.67 -12.38 -27.85
C ASP A 201 9.54 -12.56 -26.33
N VAL A 202 8.32 -12.44 -25.81
CA VAL A 202 8.10 -12.41 -24.35
C VAL A 202 7.58 -13.75 -23.83
N THR A 203 8.16 -14.25 -22.74
CA THR A 203 7.64 -15.36 -21.92
C THR A 203 7.10 -14.81 -20.60
N VAL A 204 5.95 -15.33 -20.14
CA VAL A 204 5.38 -14.98 -18.84
C VAL A 204 5.50 -16.17 -17.90
N GLU A 205 6.14 -15.96 -16.76
CA GLU A 205 6.18 -16.86 -15.62
C GLU A 205 5.31 -16.31 -14.49
N ALA A 206 4.02 -16.62 -14.57
CA ALA A 206 3.04 -16.14 -13.61
C ALA A 206 3.02 -16.99 -12.33
N ASN A 207 2.51 -16.38 -11.25
CA ASN A 207 2.19 -17.05 -9.98
C ASN A 207 3.40 -17.72 -9.31
N LEU A 208 4.54 -17.02 -9.26
CA LEU A 208 5.81 -17.57 -8.80
C LEU A 208 5.93 -17.69 -7.28
N GLY A 209 5.20 -16.88 -6.52
CA GLY A 209 5.27 -16.86 -5.06
C GLY A 209 5.58 -15.46 -4.52
N SER A 210 6.23 -15.41 -3.35
CA SER A 210 6.53 -14.14 -2.68
C SER A 210 7.77 -13.45 -3.27
N ARG A 211 7.82 -12.12 -3.07
CA ARG A 211 8.93 -11.25 -3.45
C ARG A 211 10.28 -11.74 -2.94
N GLU A 212 10.35 -11.98 -1.63
CA GLU A 212 11.59 -12.27 -0.89
C GLU A 212 12.19 -13.62 -1.27
N GLN A 213 11.33 -14.59 -1.61
CA GLN A 213 11.75 -15.97 -1.83
C GLN A 213 11.94 -16.31 -3.31
N VAL A 214 11.22 -15.62 -4.21
CA VAL A 214 11.16 -16.02 -5.62
C VAL A 214 11.40 -14.85 -6.57
N THR A 215 10.47 -13.90 -6.68
CA THR A 215 10.51 -12.94 -7.81
C THR A 215 11.73 -12.01 -7.76
N TYR A 216 12.08 -11.45 -6.59
CA TYR A 216 13.24 -10.56 -6.48
C TYR A 216 14.57 -11.30 -6.67
N PRO A 217 14.84 -12.47 -6.02
CA PRO A 217 16.01 -13.27 -6.32
C PRO A 217 16.12 -13.72 -7.79
N SER A 218 15.02 -14.12 -8.43
CA SER A 218 15.01 -14.53 -9.84
C SER A 218 15.30 -13.35 -10.78
N LEU A 219 14.84 -12.14 -10.44
CA LEU A 219 15.23 -10.92 -11.14
C LEU A 219 16.72 -10.60 -10.96
N VAL A 220 17.25 -10.65 -9.74
CA VAL A 220 18.69 -10.42 -9.47
C VAL A 220 19.58 -11.45 -10.17
N SER A 221 19.14 -12.71 -10.29
CA SER A 221 19.92 -13.77 -10.92
C SER A 221 19.84 -13.80 -12.45
N GLY A 222 18.93 -13.04 -13.06
CA GLY A 222 18.69 -13.01 -14.50
C GLY A 222 17.81 -14.15 -15.02
N GLU A 223 17.07 -14.84 -14.15
CA GLU A 223 16.01 -15.78 -14.55
C GLU A 223 14.76 -15.02 -15.04
N LEU A 224 14.48 -13.87 -14.42
CA LEU A 224 13.46 -12.92 -14.87
C LEU A 224 14.12 -11.63 -15.35
N ASP A 225 13.46 -10.93 -16.27
CA ASP A 225 13.85 -9.62 -16.79
C ASP A 225 13.00 -8.48 -16.25
N ILE A 226 11.71 -8.74 -16.00
CA ILE A 226 10.72 -7.73 -15.60
C ILE A 226 9.81 -8.33 -14.52
N VAL A 227 9.51 -7.56 -13.47
CA VAL A 227 8.51 -7.92 -12.45
C VAL A 227 7.67 -6.67 -12.12
N PRO A 228 6.33 -6.75 -12.06
CA PRO A 228 5.51 -5.71 -11.46
C PRO A 228 5.79 -5.60 -9.96
N GLU A 229 6.12 -4.39 -9.51
CA GLU A 229 6.46 -4.05 -8.14
C GLU A 229 5.59 -2.91 -7.59
N TYR A 230 5.64 -2.73 -6.28
CA TYR A 230 4.79 -1.80 -5.52
C TYR A 230 5.70 -0.95 -4.64
N LEU A 231 5.63 0.38 -4.78
CA LEU A 231 6.67 1.28 -4.26
C LEU A 231 6.95 1.09 -2.76
N GLN A 232 5.99 1.36 -1.88
CA GLN A 232 6.23 1.29 -0.43
C GLN A 232 6.59 -0.14 0.01
N SER A 233 5.93 -1.16 -0.54
CA SER A 233 6.24 -2.55 -0.24
C SER A 233 7.65 -2.98 -0.68
N LEU A 234 8.12 -2.51 -1.84
CA LEU A 234 9.49 -2.72 -2.30
C LEU A 234 10.50 -1.95 -1.43
N LEU A 235 10.19 -0.69 -1.08
CA LEU A 235 11.03 0.10 -0.19
C LEU A 235 11.17 -0.58 1.17
N ALA A 236 10.08 -1.03 1.78
CA ALA A 236 10.09 -1.73 3.06
C ALA A 236 10.85 -3.07 3.00
N PHE A 237 10.88 -3.72 1.83
CA PHE A 237 11.71 -4.91 1.63
C PHE A 237 13.21 -4.58 1.60
N LEU A 238 13.60 -3.51 0.90
CA LEU A 238 15.00 -3.08 0.77
C LEU A 238 15.51 -2.38 2.04
N GLU A 239 14.62 -1.68 2.74
CA GLU A 239 14.87 -0.95 3.97
C GLU A 239 13.77 -1.28 5.01
N PRO A 240 13.96 -2.31 5.84
CA PRO A 240 12.94 -2.83 6.77
C PRO A 240 12.34 -1.83 7.77
N GLU A 241 13.03 -0.71 8.02
CA GLU A 241 12.61 0.33 8.96
C GLU A 241 12.05 1.57 8.24
N ALA A 242 11.82 1.50 6.93
CA ALA A 242 11.25 2.61 6.17
C ALA A 242 9.81 2.93 6.63
N GLU A 243 9.59 4.19 6.99
CA GLU A 243 8.25 4.74 7.21
C GLU A 243 7.52 4.96 5.88
N SER A 244 6.20 5.19 5.93
CA SER A 244 5.42 5.59 4.76
C SER A 244 5.94 6.91 4.19
N VAL A 245 6.18 6.95 2.88
CA VAL A 245 6.68 8.15 2.19
C VAL A 245 5.88 8.45 0.92
N THR A 246 6.08 9.63 0.33
CA THR A 246 5.47 9.98 -0.96
C THR A 246 6.03 9.13 -2.10
N PRO A 247 5.35 9.05 -3.26
CA PRO A 247 5.84 8.25 -4.37
C PRO A 247 7.22 8.71 -4.84
N GLU A 248 7.47 10.02 -4.89
CA GLU A 248 8.75 10.57 -5.32
C GLU A 248 9.89 10.23 -4.36
N GLU A 249 9.63 10.27 -3.05
CA GLU A 249 10.62 9.88 -2.05
C GLU A 249 10.86 8.37 -2.09
N ALA A 250 9.82 7.55 -2.28
CA ALA A 250 9.97 6.10 -2.42
C ALA A 250 10.86 5.74 -3.62
N VAL A 251 10.59 6.32 -4.79
CA VAL A 251 11.41 6.12 -6.00
C VAL A 251 12.86 6.48 -5.74
N ALA A 252 13.14 7.68 -5.23
CA ALA A 252 14.49 8.15 -4.98
C ALA A 252 15.26 7.22 -4.03
N ARG A 253 14.61 6.72 -2.97
CA ARG A 253 15.23 5.80 -2.01
C ARG A 253 15.44 4.41 -2.58
N ILE A 254 14.48 3.88 -3.34
CA ILE A 254 14.60 2.58 -4.00
C ILE A 254 15.78 2.61 -4.97
N GLU A 255 15.91 3.65 -5.80
CA GLU A 255 17.03 3.79 -6.74
C GLU A 255 18.40 3.75 -6.07
N GLU A 256 18.54 4.33 -4.87
CA GLU A 256 19.78 4.27 -4.09
C GLU A 256 20.06 2.88 -3.49
N LEU A 257 19.02 2.08 -3.26
CA LEU A 257 19.09 0.77 -2.60
C LEU A 257 19.18 -0.41 -3.60
N LEU A 258 18.78 -0.20 -4.85
CA LEU A 258 18.81 -1.24 -5.87
C LEU A 258 20.25 -1.73 -6.15
N PRO A 259 20.46 -3.04 -6.32
CA PRO A 259 21.74 -3.57 -6.76
C PRO A 259 22.05 -3.14 -8.20
N GLU A 260 23.35 -3.13 -8.54
CA GLU A 260 23.78 -2.90 -9.94
C GLU A 260 23.05 -3.84 -10.91
N GLY A 261 22.56 -3.28 -12.01
CA GLY A 261 21.88 -4.03 -13.07
C GLY A 261 20.36 -4.12 -12.93
N LEU A 262 19.78 -3.58 -11.86
CA LEU A 262 18.33 -3.36 -11.76
C LEU A 262 17.99 -1.87 -11.93
N THR A 263 16.82 -1.60 -12.46
CA THR A 263 16.28 -0.24 -12.64
C THR A 263 14.79 -0.25 -12.35
N LEU A 264 14.33 0.72 -11.58
CA LEU A 264 12.92 0.98 -11.38
C LEU A 264 12.41 1.86 -12.52
N LEU A 265 11.31 1.47 -13.15
CA LEU A 265 10.67 2.27 -14.21
C LEU A 265 9.60 3.19 -13.63
N GLU A 266 8.90 3.94 -14.49
CA GLU A 266 7.95 4.95 -14.05
C GLU A 266 6.75 4.31 -13.33
N PRO A 267 6.42 4.78 -12.11
CA PRO A 267 5.25 4.30 -11.39
C PRO A 267 3.96 4.80 -12.04
N SER A 268 2.94 3.95 -12.00
CA SER A 268 1.58 4.28 -12.41
C SER A 268 0.90 5.27 -11.44
N PRO A 269 -0.13 6.01 -11.89
CA PRO A 269 -1.03 6.73 -11.00
C PRO A 269 -1.82 5.84 -10.04
N ALA A 270 -2.03 4.57 -10.39
CA ALA A 270 -2.77 3.62 -9.57
C ALA A 270 -2.10 3.35 -8.22
N GLN A 271 -2.91 3.07 -7.19
CA GLN A 271 -2.48 2.75 -5.84
C GLN A 271 -3.12 1.43 -5.40
N ASP A 272 -2.33 0.47 -4.92
CA ASP A 272 -2.80 -0.73 -4.21
C ASP A 272 -2.45 -0.66 -2.72
N GLN A 273 -3.21 0.15 -1.98
CA GLN A 273 -2.98 0.42 -0.57
C GLN A 273 -4.24 0.13 0.25
N ASN A 274 -4.13 0.07 1.58
CA ASN A 274 -5.35 0.07 2.40
C ASN A 274 -6.11 1.38 2.14
N ALA A 275 -7.43 1.33 2.16
CA ALA A 275 -8.26 2.51 1.99
C ALA A 275 -9.55 2.39 2.80
N LEU A 276 -10.16 3.54 3.10
CA LEU A 276 -11.54 3.60 3.55
C LEU A 276 -12.46 3.57 2.35
N VAL A 277 -13.31 2.55 2.30
CA VAL A 277 -14.29 2.34 1.24
C VAL A 277 -15.68 2.50 1.81
N VAL A 278 -16.54 3.22 1.10
CA VAL A 278 -17.94 3.43 1.45
C VAL A 278 -18.83 3.06 0.28
N THR A 279 -20.11 2.81 0.53
CA THR A 279 -21.08 2.68 -0.57
C THR A 279 -21.26 4.04 -1.26
N ARG A 280 -21.68 4.04 -2.53
CA ARG A 280 -22.04 5.28 -3.23
C ARG A 280 -23.13 6.06 -2.52
N GLU A 281 -24.13 5.35 -2.00
CA GLU A 281 -25.21 5.97 -1.21
C GLU A 281 -24.65 6.71 0.01
N THR A 282 -23.73 6.07 0.76
CA THR A 282 -23.04 6.71 1.90
C THR A 282 -22.22 7.92 1.45
N ALA A 283 -21.43 7.78 0.38
CA ALA A 283 -20.62 8.89 -0.15
C ALA A 283 -21.50 10.09 -0.55
N GLU A 284 -22.59 9.86 -1.29
CA GLU A 284 -23.51 10.93 -1.71
C GLU A 284 -24.29 11.53 -0.55
N GLN A 285 -24.71 10.72 0.42
CA GLN A 285 -25.44 11.19 1.60
C GLN A 285 -24.61 12.17 2.43
N TYR A 286 -23.33 11.90 2.58
CA TYR A 286 -22.43 12.68 3.44
C TYR A 286 -21.49 13.61 2.67
N GLY A 287 -21.48 13.57 1.34
CA GLY A 287 -20.58 14.35 0.50
C GLY A 287 -19.11 13.94 0.63
N LEU A 288 -18.83 12.65 0.67
CA LEU A 288 -17.50 12.09 0.92
C LEU A 288 -16.74 11.88 -0.39
N GLU A 289 -15.60 12.55 -0.52
CA GLU A 289 -14.60 12.31 -1.58
C GLU A 289 -13.26 11.87 -0.97
N SER A 290 -12.95 12.36 0.23
CA SER A 290 -11.71 12.15 0.97
C SER A 290 -11.94 11.63 2.39
N VAL A 291 -10.89 11.08 3.01
CA VAL A 291 -10.94 10.65 4.42
C VAL A 291 -11.18 11.85 5.34
N SER A 292 -10.66 13.04 5.01
CA SER A 292 -10.92 14.26 5.77
C SER A 292 -12.39 14.67 5.83
N ASP A 293 -13.20 14.37 4.81
CA ASP A 293 -14.63 14.72 4.81
C ASP A 293 -15.43 14.03 5.93
N LEU A 294 -14.91 12.90 6.45
CA LEU A 294 -15.50 12.20 7.59
C LEU A 294 -15.51 13.06 8.88
N GLN A 295 -14.71 14.11 8.97
CA GLN A 295 -14.73 15.02 10.12
C GLN A 295 -16.07 15.75 10.29
N ASP A 296 -16.78 15.99 9.18
CA ASP A 296 -18.04 16.72 9.17
C ASP A 296 -19.27 15.81 9.37
N VAL A 297 -19.05 14.48 9.38
CA VAL A 297 -20.11 13.49 9.60
C VAL A 297 -20.53 13.46 11.07
N GLN A 298 -21.82 13.72 11.33
CA GLN A 298 -22.39 13.71 12.68
C GLN A 298 -23.02 12.37 13.09
N ASP A 299 -23.29 11.49 12.13
CA ASP A 299 -23.86 10.18 12.40
C ASP A 299 -22.78 9.18 12.83
N PRO A 300 -23.04 8.31 13.83
CA PRO A 300 -22.06 7.36 14.34
C PRO A 300 -21.95 6.14 13.41
N LEU A 301 -21.37 6.36 12.23
CA LEU A 301 -21.08 5.33 11.23
C LEU A 301 -20.25 4.19 11.82
N VAL A 302 -20.42 2.99 11.25
CA VAL A 302 -19.70 1.77 11.63
C VAL A 302 -18.59 1.49 10.61
N LEU A 303 -17.35 1.49 11.09
CA LEU A 303 -16.17 1.06 10.34
C LEU A 303 -15.90 -0.44 10.57
N GLY A 304 -16.01 -1.24 9.52
CA GLY A 304 -15.53 -2.62 9.51
C GLY A 304 -14.06 -2.71 9.10
N GLY A 305 -13.25 -3.49 9.80
CA GLY A 305 -11.85 -3.71 9.40
C GLY A 305 -11.14 -4.80 10.20
N PRO A 306 -9.90 -5.14 9.83
CA PRO A 306 -9.14 -6.22 10.45
C PRO A 306 -9.11 -6.14 11.99
N PRO A 307 -9.25 -7.26 12.73
CA PRO A 307 -9.36 -7.22 14.19
C PRO A 307 -8.19 -6.54 14.92
N GLU A 308 -7.04 -6.45 14.30
CA GLU A 308 -5.84 -5.80 14.84
C GLU A 308 -5.79 -4.28 14.61
N CYS A 309 -6.73 -3.71 13.85
CA CYS A 309 -6.80 -2.27 13.54
C CYS A 309 -6.70 -1.33 14.75
N PRO A 310 -7.28 -1.62 15.93
CA PRO A 310 -7.14 -0.76 17.12
C PRO A 310 -5.69 -0.58 17.60
N GLN A 311 -4.76 -1.44 17.19
CA GLN A 311 -3.35 -1.40 17.58
C GLN A 311 -2.42 -1.04 16.42
N ARG A 312 -2.89 -1.05 15.17
CA ARG A 312 -2.04 -0.81 13.99
C ARG A 312 -1.86 0.69 13.75
N PRO A 313 -0.62 1.21 13.71
CA PRO A 313 -0.36 2.65 13.51
C PRO A 313 -1.01 3.23 12.25
N LEU A 314 -1.15 2.45 11.18
CA LEU A 314 -1.75 2.87 9.91
C LEU A 314 -3.25 2.54 9.80
N CYS A 315 -3.91 2.14 10.90
CA CYS A 315 -5.37 1.95 10.96
C CYS A 315 -6.00 2.93 11.95
N LEU A 316 -6.76 2.49 12.97
CA LEU A 316 -7.51 3.42 13.84
C LEU A 316 -6.61 4.50 14.47
N PRO A 317 -5.49 4.16 15.15
CA PRO A 317 -4.57 5.19 15.65
C PRO A 317 -4.10 6.19 14.58
N GLY A 318 -3.88 5.71 13.36
CA GLY A 318 -3.48 6.54 12.23
C GLY A 318 -4.57 7.52 11.82
N TYR A 319 -5.79 7.02 11.65
CA TYR A 319 -6.96 7.85 11.34
C TYR A 319 -7.27 8.87 12.45
N GLU A 320 -7.11 8.49 13.71
CA GLU A 320 -7.28 9.42 14.83
C GLU A 320 -6.21 10.52 14.85
N ASN A 321 -4.96 10.18 14.56
CA ASN A 321 -3.84 11.13 14.62
C ASN A 321 -3.76 12.04 13.39
N ALA A 322 -3.90 11.48 12.19
CA ALA A 322 -3.80 12.23 10.94
C ALA A 322 -5.09 12.99 10.63
N TYR A 323 -6.25 12.35 10.86
CA TYR A 323 -7.55 12.87 10.45
C TYR A 323 -8.41 13.35 11.63
N GLY A 324 -7.97 13.22 12.88
CA GLY A 324 -8.76 13.69 14.01
C GLY A 324 -10.09 12.95 14.21
N LEU A 325 -10.27 11.81 13.53
CA LEU A 325 -11.45 10.95 13.70
C LEU A 325 -11.42 10.31 15.09
N ARG A 326 -12.54 9.71 15.50
CA ARG A 326 -12.66 9.01 16.80
C ARG A 326 -13.41 7.72 16.61
N PHE A 327 -12.94 6.66 17.26
CA PHE A 327 -13.56 5.34 17.20
C PHE A 327 -13.84 4.78 18.60
N ASP A 328 -15.00 4.16 18.76
CA ASP A 328 -15.33 3.27 19.88
C ASP A 328 -15.06 1.84 19.43
N ALA A 329 -14.01 1.22 19.98
CA ALA A 329 -13.44 -0.05 19.56
C ALA A 329 -13.29 -1.04 20.73
#